data_AF-A0AAV5ZY31-F1
#
_entry.id   AF-A0AAV5ZY31-F1
#
_cell.length_a   1.000
_cell.length_b   1.000
_cell.length_c   1.000
_cell.angle_alpha   90.00
_cell.angle_beta   90.00
_cell.angle_gamma   90.00
#
_symmetry.space_group_name_H-M   'P 1'
#
loop_
_entity.id
_entity.type
_entity.pdbx_description
1 polymer ?
#
loop_
_entity_poly.entity_id
_entity_poly.type
_entity_poly.pdbx_seq_one_letter_code
_entity_poly.pdbx_strand_id
1 'polypeptide(L)'
;MTAVRRLLIVAMLALVLGVGTTPVGAADDGWIVGRWELIRDPDGSPRDWLEFASDGRMVAIKSDGQRFGGRYIASETAVQLNYKVGTQSIIITLEPGHDKKELFARSARTGNTAVYEKRP
;
A
#
# COMPACT_ATOMS: atom_id res chain seq x y z
N MET A 1 -24.44 50.36 55.07
CA MET A 1 -25.27 49.28 54.49
C MET A 1 -24.78 49.01 53.08
N THR A 2 -24.30 47.78 52.85
CA THR A 2 -24.44 46.91 51.65
C THR A 2 -24.98 47.56 50.35
N ALA A 3 -24.47 47.29 49.14
CA ALA A 3 -23.78 46.11 48.64
C ALA A 3 -23.03 46.37 47.32
N VAL A 4 -22.00 45.56 47.12
CA VAL A 4 -21.16 45.31 45.95
C VAL A 4 -21.99 45.00 44.68
N ARG A 5 -21.59 45.52 43.51
CA ARG A 5 -22.00 44.93 42.23
C ARG A 5 -20.92 44.99 41.14
N ARG A 6 -20.11 43.92 41.15
CA ARG A 6 -19.66 43.09 40.01
C ARG A 6 -18.79 43.72 38.90
N LEU A 7 -17.51 43.34 39.01
CA LEU A 7 -16.46 43.21 38.00
C LEU A 7 -16.96 42.64 36.65
N LEU A 8 -16.46 43.18 35.52
CA LEU A 8 -16.36 42.43 34.27
C LEU A 8 -15.05 42.79 33.54
N ILE A 9 -14.14 41.81 33.57
CA ILE A 9 -12.86 41.73 32.86
C ILE A 9 -13.17 41.34 31.41
N VAL A 10 -12.66 42.08 30.43
CA VAL A 10 -12.66 41.64 29.03
C VAL A 10 -11.22 41.39 28.62
N ALA A 11 -10.81 40.12 28.72
CA ALA A 11 -9.56 39.62 28.17
C ALA A 11 -9.79 39.28 26.68
N MET A 12 -9.22 40.07 25.77
CA MET A 12 -9.12 39.70 24.35
C MET A 12 -7.94 38.75 24.17
N LEU A 13 -8.24 37.44 24.13
CA LEU A 13 -7.30 36.40 23.71
C LEU A 13 -7.43 36.26 22.18
N ALA A 14 -6.51 36.87 21.44
CA ALA A 14 -6.44 36.74 19.99
C ALA A 14 -5.88 35.36 19.62
N LEU A 15 -6.76 34.56 19.01
CA LEU A 15 -6.57 33.21 18.51
C LEU A 15 -5.43 33.13 17.49
N VAL A 16 -4.38 32.37 17.81
CA VAL A 16 -3.34 31.98 16.86
C VAL A 16 -3.98 31.04 15.83
N LEU A 17 -4.18 31.54 14.61
CA LEU A 17 -4.57 30.73 13.46
C LEU A 17 -3.39 29.85 13.06
N GLY A 18 -3.33 28.64 13.64
CA GLY A 18 -2.53 27.55 13.13
C GLY A 18 -3.06 27.17 11.75
N VAL A 19 -2.36 27.59 10.69
CA VAL A 19 -2.55 27.04 9.35
C VAL A 19 -2.08 25.59 9.42
N GLY A 20 -3.02 24.69 9.71
CA GLY A 20 -2.80 23.26 9.58
C GLY A 20 -2.48 22.97 8.12
N THR A 21 -1.20 22.67 7.85
CA THR A 21 -0.83 21.95 6.64
C THR A 21 -1.51 20.59 6.75
N THR A 22 -2.67 20.43 6.14
CA THR A 22 -3.22 19.09 5.89
C THR A 22 -2.19 18.37 5.03
N PRO A 23 -1.62 17.23 5.46
CA PRO A 23 -0.87 16.41 4.55
C PRO A 23 -1.85 16.01 3.45
N VAL A 24 -1.61 16.54 2.24
CA VAL A 24 -2.23 16.05 1.01
C VAL A 24 -1.98 14.55 1.01
N GLY A 25 -3.06 13.78 1.15
CA GLY A 25 -3.00 12.33 1.30
C GLY A 25 -2.11 11.74 0.21
N ALA A 26 -1.06 11.04 0.63
CA ALA A 26 -0.63 9.88 -0.14
C ALA A 26 -1.89 9.07 -0.43
N ALA A 27 -2.10 8.64 -1.68
CA ALA A 27 -3.16 7.70 -2.00
C ALA A 27 -3.18 6.61 -0.92
N ASP A 28 -4.36 6.33 -0.36
CA ASP A 28 -4.55 5.47 0.81
C ASP A 28 -4.36 3.99 0.42
N ASP A 29 -3.16 3.69 -0.09
CA ASP A 29 -2.69 2.38 -0.54
C ASP A 29 -2.25 1.52 0.66
N GLY A 30 -2.67 1.87 1.88
CA GLY A 30 -2.39 1.07 3.08
C GLY A 30 -2.90 -0.38 2.95
N TRP A 31 -3.90 -0.61 2.10
CA TRP A 31 -4.43 -1.93 1.82
C TRP A 31 -3.41 -2.87 1.16
N ILE A 32 -2.48 -2.37 0.32
CA ILE A 32 -1.50 -3.23 -0.37
C ILE A 32 -0.28 -3.53 0.50
N VAL A 33 0.03 -2.66 1.46
CA VAL A 33 1.18 -2.81 2.37
C VAL A 33 1.09 -4.12 3.16
N GLY A 34 2.20 -4.84 3.23
CA GLY A 34 2.32 -6.12 3.91
C GLY A 34 2.75 -7.25 2.98
N ARG A 35 2.58 -8.48 3.47
CA ARG A 35 3.02 -9.69 2.77
C ARG A 35 1.86 -10.38 2.08
N TRP A 36 2.11 -10.86 0.88
CA TRP A 36 1.18 -11.57 0.03
C TRP A 36 1.81 -12.88 -0.41
N GLU A 37 1.03 -13.96 -0.40
CA GLU A 37 1.49 -15.30 -0.74
C GLU A 37 0.75 -15.83 -1.95
N LEU A 38 1.49 -16.41 -2.89
CA LEU A 38 0.91 -17.14 -4.01
C LEU A 38 0.21 -18.40 -3.52
N ILE A 39 -1.11 -18.42 -3.63
CA ILE A 39 -1.95 -19.55 -3.22
C ILE A 39 -2.37 -20.44 -4.39
N ARG A 40 -2.35 -19.90 -5.62
CA ARG A 40 -2.74 -20.63 -6.82
C ARG A 40 -1.94 -20.13 -8.01
N ASP A 41 -1.26 -21.05 -8.70
CA ASP A 41 -0.73 -20.84 -10.04
C ASP A 41 -1.04 -22.06 -10.93
N PRO A 42 -1.89 -21.93 -11.96
CA PRO A 42 -2.18 -23.02 -12.90
C PRO A 42 -0.96 -23.50 -13.69
N ASP A 43 0.07 -22.65 -13.84
CA ASP A 43 1.31 -23.00 -14.54
C ASP A 43 2.28 -23.79 -13.64
N GLY A 44 1.91 -24.04 -12.37
CA GLY A 44 2.66 -24.88 -11.45
C GLY A 44 3.91 -24.21 -10.87
N SER A 45 3.99 -22.88 -10.89
CA SER A 45 5.11 -22.18 -10.26
C SER A 45 5.18 -22.52 -8.77
N PRO A 46 6.40 -22.70 -8.24
CA PRO A 46 6.57 -22.92 -6.82
C PRO A 46 6.10 -21.69 -6.04
N ARG A 47 5.61 -21.92 -4.82
CA ARG A 47 5.09 -20.88 -3.93
C ARG A 47 6.07 -19.71 -3.79
N ASP A 48 5.61 -18.50 -4.05
CA ASP A 48 6.37 -17.27 -3.84
C ASP A 48 5.58 -16.26 -2.99
N TRP A 49 6.26 -15.18 -2.60
CA TRP A 49 5.67 -14.09 -1.83
C TRP A 49 6.03 -12.74 -2.44
N LEU A 50 5.12 -11.79 -2.26
CA LEU A 50 5.36 -10.37 -2.51
C LEU A 50 5.25 -9.61 -1.18
N GLU A 51 6.18 -8.71 -0.92
CA GLU A 51 6.18 -7.87 0.27
C GLU A 51 6.21 -6.40 -0.16
N PHE A 52 5.21 -5.63 0.25
CA PHE A 52 5.04 -4.22 -0.12
C PHE A 52 5.27 -3.32 1.09
N ALA A 53 6.13 -2.32 0.93
CA ALA A 53 6.42 -1.31 1.95
C ALA A 53 5.69 0.00 1.63
N SER A 54 5.32 0.75 2.67
CA SER A 54 4.59 2.03 2.52
C SER A 54 5.33 3.13 1.75
N ASP A 55 6.63 2.96 1.49
CA ASP A 55 7.46 3.89 0.74
C ASP A 55 7.54 3.58 -0.77
N GLY A 56 6.71 2.66 -1.27
CA GLY A 56 6.67 2.26 -2.67
C GLY A 56 7.73 1.22 -3.07
N ARG A 57 8.50 0.69 -2.11
CA ARG A 57 9.39 -0.46 -2.36
C ARG A 57 8.61 -1.77 -2.29
N MET A 58 9.07 -2.75 -3.07
CA MET A 58 8.58 -4.12 -2.97
C MET A 58 9.72 -5.13 -3.01
N VAL A 59 9.45 -6.34 -2.51
CA VAL A 59 10.35 -7.49 -2.61
C VAL A 59 9.56 -8.70 -3.10
N ALA A 60 10.02 -9.32 -4.18
CA ALA A 60 9.59 -10.66 -4.57
C ALA A 60 10.49 -11.70 -3.90
N ILE A 61 9.90 -12.71 -3.28
CA ILE A 61 10.59 -13.77 -2.52
C ILE A 61 10.20 -15.10 -3.13
N LYS A 62 11.14 -15.81 -3.73
CA LYS A 62 10.88 -17.15 -4.30
C LYS A 62 10.79 -18.21 -3.21
N SER A 63 10.31 -19.40 -3.58
CA SER A 63 10.23 -20.59 -2.72
C SER A 63 11.56 -20.98 -2.08
N ASP A 64 12.68 -20.72 -2.76
CA ASP A 64 14.04 -20.99 -2.30
C ASP A 64 14.61 -19.89 -1.37
N GLY A 65 13.81 -18.85 -1.09
CA GLY A 65 14.20 -17.72 -0.27
C GLY A 65 14.94 -16.61 -1.03
N GLN A 66 15.19 -16.76 -2.33
CA GLN A 66 15.82 -15.71 -3.12
C GLN A 66 14.94 -14.47 -3.16
N ARG A 67 15.54 -13.29 -2.90
CA ARG A 67 14.85 -12.00 -2.82
C ARG A 67 15.23 -11.09 -3.98
N PHE A 68 14.22 -10.48 -4.61
CA PHE A 68 14.38 -9.50 -5.68
C PHE A 68 13.71 -8.20 -5.28
N GLY A 69 14.52 -7.16 -5.09
CA GLY A 69 14.03 -5.83 -4.75
C GLY A 69 13.51 -5.08 -5.98
N GLY A 70 12.47 -4.29 -5.76
CA GLY A 70 11.84 -3.48 -6.77
C GLY A 70 11.05 -2.31 -6.20
N ARG A 71 10.25 -1.71 -7.08
CA ARG A 71 9.26 -0.69 -6.74
C ARG A 71 7.89 -1.12 -7.20
N TYR A 72 6.87 -0.53 -6.60
CA TYR A 72 5.51 -0.69 -7.05
C TYR A 72 4.78 0.66 -7.08
N ILE A 73 3.70 0.70 -7.86
CA ILE A 73 2.71 1.77 -7.86
C ILE A 73 1.36 1.06 -7.73
N ALA A 74 0.56 1.44 -6.74
CA ALA A 74 -0.78 0.91 -6.54
C ALA A 74 -1.83 1.96 -6.90
N SER A 75 -2.99 1.47 -7.31
CA SER A 75 -4.21 2.23 -7.50
C SER A 75 -5.41 1.35 -7.12
N GLU A 76 -6.61 1.91 -7.21
CA GLU A 76 -7.86 1.16 -6.97
C GLU A 76 -8.04 -0.05 -7.90
N THR A 77 -7.47 -0.01 -9.10
CA THR A 77 -7.73 -1.02 -10.15
C THR A 77 -6.51 -1.83 -10.54
N ALA A 78 -5.31 -1.44 -10.10
CA ALA A 78 -4.08 -2.11 -10.50
C ALA A 78 -2.94 -1.91 -9.50
N VAL A 79 -2.05 -2.89 -9.43
CA VAL A 79 -0.75 -2.78 -8.78
C VAL A 79 0.32 -3.12 -9.81
N GLN A 80 1.13 -2.14 -10.19
CA GLN A 80 2.22 -2.34 -11.13
C GLN A 80 3.53 -2.55 -10.37
N LEU A 81 4.18 -3.68 -10.63
CA LEU A 81 5.48 -4.04 -10.08
C LEU A 81 6.57 -3.75 -11.10
N ASN A 82 7.73 -3.32 -10.60
CA ASN A 82 8.95 -3.25 -11.38
C ASN A 82 10.13 -3.70 -10.52
N TYR A 83 10.70 -4.87 -10.83
CA TYR A 83 11.85 -5.42 -10.12
C TYR A 83 12.86 -6.01 -11.10
N LYS A 84 14.10 -6.18 -10.64
CA LYS A 84 15.20 -6.69 -11.48
C LYS A 84 15.55 -8.13 -11.14
N VAL A 85 15.82 -8.92 -12.17
CA VAL A 85 16.42 -10.25 -12.08
C VAL A 85 17.68 -10.23 -12.93
N GLY A 86 18.84 -10.16 -12.27
CA GLY A 86 20.11 -9.90 -12.96
C GLY A 86 20.09 -8.53 -13.65
N THR A 87 20.31 -8.52 -14.96
CA THR A 87 20.29 -7.30 -15.79
C THR A 87 18.90 -7.00 -16.38
N GLN A 88 17.95 -7.93 -16.27
CA GLN A 88 16.61 -7.79 -16.85
C GLN A 88 15.66 -7.12 -15.86
N SER A 89 14.89 -6.15 -16.34
CA SER A 89 13.76 -5.57 -15.59
C SER A 89 12.48 -6.33 -15.94
N ILE A 90 11.72 -6.69 -14.92
CA ILE A 90 10.45 -7.39 -15.04
C ILE A 90 9.35 -6.43 -14.58
N ILE A 91 8.37 -6.21 -15.46
CA ILE A 91 7.19 -5.40 -15.18
C ILE A 91 5.98 -6.34 -15.15
N ILE A 92 5.23 -6.30 -14.05
CA ILE A 92 4.03 -7.12 -13.86
C ILE A 92 2.90 -6.19 -13.44
N THR A 93 1.72 -6.40 -13.99
CA THR A 93 0.49 -5.75 -13.52
C THR A 93 -0.36 -6.78 -12.79
N LEU A 94 -0.73 -6.47 -11.56
CA LEU A 94 -1.67 -7.24 -10.76
C LEU A 94 -3.00 -6.50 -10.69
N GLU A 95 -4.09 -7.24 -10.75
CA GLU A 95 -5.43 -6.71 -10.54
C GLU A 95 -5.86 -7.02 -9.09
N PRO A 96 -6.27 -6.03 -8.28
CA PRO A 96 -6.84 -6.29 -6.97
C PRO A 96 -8.23 -6.92 -7.09
N GLY A 97 -8.52 -7.87 -6.21
CA GLY A 97 -9.88 -8.36 -6.00
C GLY A 97 -10.78 -7.28 -5.40
N HIS A 98 -12.10 -7.48 -5.50
CA HIS A 98 -13.10 -6.49 -5.07
C HIS A 98 -12.95 -6.08 -3.59
N ASP A 99 -12.54 -7.01 -2.72
CA ASP A 99 -12.33 -6.75 -1.29
C ASP A 99 -10.86 -6.46 -0.93
N LYS A 100 -9.98 -6.34 -1.93
CA LYS A 100 -8.55 -6.07 -1.77
C LYS A 100 -7.83 -7.08 -0.87
N LYS A 101 -8.32 -8.33 -0.80
CA LYS A 101 -7.63 -9.45 -0.12
C LYS A 101 -6.88 -10.38 -1.07
N GLU A 102 -7.18 -10.27 -2.35
CA GLU A 102 -6.55 -11.03 -3.43
C GLU A 102 -5.89 -10.10 -4.45
N LEU A 103 -4.79 -10.57 -5.04
CA LEU A 103 -4.18 -9.99 -6.23
C LEU A 103 -4.10 -11.04 -7.33
N PHE A 104 -4.47 -10.66 -8.54
CA PHE A 104 -4.49 -11.51 -9.70
C PHE A 104 -3.37 -11.12 -10.66
N ALA A 105 -2.44 -12.03 -10.92
CA ALA A 105 -1.40 -11.85 -11.93
C ALA A 105 -1.77 -12.64 -13.18
N ARG A 106 -2.18 -11.96 -14.25
CA ARG A 106 -2.54 -12.62 -15.51
C ARG A 106 -1.33 -12.73 -16.42
N SER A 107 -1.01 -13.96 -16.81
CA SER A 107 0.04 -14.24 -17.79
C SER A 107 -0.44 -13.86 -19.19
N ALA A 108 0.27 -12.95 -19.86
CA ALA A 108 -0.01 -12.60 -21.26
C ALA A 108 0.27 -13.77 -22.22
N ARG A 109 1.12 -14.72 -21.83
CA ARG A 109 1.56 -15.86 -22.66
C ARG A 109 0.57 -17.02 -22.62
N THR A 110 0.12 -17.37 -21.42
CA THR A 110 -0.72 -18.57 -21.19
C THR A 110 -2.18 -18.21 -20.94
N GLY A 111 -2.48 -16.95 -20.62
CA GLY A 111 -3.81 -16.51 -20.20
C GLY A 111 -4.18 -16.95 -18.78
N ASN A 112 -3.33 -17.76 -18.13
CA ASN A 112 -3.53 -18.25 -16.78
C ASN A 112 -3.36 -17.12 -15.77
N THR A 113 -4.10 -17.24 -14.67
CA THR A 113 -4.11 -16.25 -13.59
C THR A 113 -3.55 -16.89 -12.33
N ALA A 114 -2.44 -16.33 -11.86
CA ALA A 114 -1.93 -16.60 -10.53
C ALA A 114 -2.67 -15.73 -9.50
N VAL A 115 -2.89 -16.28 -8.31
CA VAL A 115 -3.65 -15.62 -7.23
C VAL A 115 -2.77 -15.51 -6.00
N TYR A 116 -2.64 -14.29 -5.49
CA TYR A 116 -1.97 -13.99 -4.24
C TYR A 116 -2.99 -13.57 -3.18
N GLU A 117 -2.82 -14.05 -1.96
CA GLU A 117 -3.61 -13.63 -0.80
C GLU A 117 -2.76 -12.84 0.19
N LYS A 118 -3.36 -11.82 0.80
CA LYS A 118 -2.73 -11.10 1.90
C LYS A 118 -2.56 -12.01 3.12
N ARG A 119 -1.36 -12.06 3.68
CA ARG A 119 -1.08 -12.76 4.94
C ARG A 119 -1.17 -11.77 6.12
N PRO A 120 -1.74 -12.21 7.26
CA PRO A 120 -1.85 -11.39 8.46
C PRO A 120 -0.49 -11.07 9.09
#